data_AF-A0A7K7UTH5-F1
#
_entry.id   AF-A0A7K7UTH5-F1
#
_cell.length_a   1.000
_cell.length_b   1.000
_cell.length_c   1.000
_cell.angle_alpha   90.00
_cell.angle_beta   90.00
_cell.angle_gamma   90.00
#
_symmetry.space_group_name_H-M   'P 1'
#
loop_
_entity.id
_entity.type
_entity.pdbx_description
1 polymer ?
#
loop_
_entity_poly.entity_id
_entity_poly.type
_entity_poly.pdbx_seq_one_letter_code
_entity_poly.pdbx_strand_id
1 'polypeptide(L)'
;NEGNEYFKEKDYGKAVLSYTEGLKKKCEDPELVTVLLTNRAAAQARLGNYRSALNDAIQARKLKPTHLKAIVRGALCHLELKNFSEAVAWCDEGLEIDSKEKKLLEVRAKADKLKVSVMAASRICCACPRIVLLCPERNIRVVLEPSNEEEEVSDGLAEMSLDGFHSDNAMGAKVHLDADGNLNWPVLFLYPEHEQTDFVAAFHESTRFIDHLMVMFAELPPWDLERKYIPSNLELYFEDEERAEMYEVNPEHTLLQMLQHQRYIVKAGTPTVLAFVKHSPFSKKYFSSKKVHRL
;
A
#
# COMPACT_ATOMS: atom_id res chain seq x y z
N ASN A 1 -8.42 43.38 3.35
CA ASN A 1 -8.08 43.19 1.92
C ASN A 1 -6.60 42.98 1.66
N GLU A 2 -5.68 43.56 2.44
CA GLU A 2 -4.22 43.32 2.31
C GLU A 2 -3.81 41.85 2.16
N GLY A 3 -4.40 40.96 2.98
CA GLY A 3 -4.11 39.52 2.87
C GLY A 3 -4.41 38.92 1.50
N ASN A 4 -5.44 39.43 0.79
CA ASN A 4 -5.77 38.96 -0.56
C ASN A 4 -4.72 39.43 -1.59
N GLU A 5 -4.16 40.62 -1.41
CA GLU A 5 -3.10 41.13 -2.29
C GLU A 5 -1.81 40.33 -2.10
N TYR A 6 -1.39 40.10 -0.86
CA TYR A 6 -0.25 39.22 -0.57
C TYR A 6 -0.46 37.79 -1.10
N PHE A 7 -1.70 37.29 -1.04
CA PHE A 7 -2.03 35.97 -1.60
C PHE A 7 -1.86 35.92 -3.12
N LYS A 8 -2.24 36.99 -3.84
CA LYS A 8 -2.03 37.12 -5.30
C LYS A 8 -0.55 37.23 -5.65
N GLU A 9 0.22 37.94 -4.83
CA GLU A 9 1.67 38.08 -4.95
C GLU A 9 2.43 36.79 -4.60
N LYS A 10 1.71 35.74 -4.14
CA LYS A 10 2.27 34.47 -3.65
C LYS A 10 3.13 34.62 -2.37
N ASP A 11 3.07 35.78 -1.71
CA ASP A 11 3.63 35.98 -0.37
C ASP A 11 2.66 35.42 0.67
N TYR A 12 2.61 34.09 0.77
CA TYR A 12 1.66 33.40 1.64
C TYR A 12 1.96 33.66 3.13
N GLY A 13 3.22 33.94 3.49
CA GLY A 13 3.62 34.28 4.86
C GLY A 13 2.97 35.59 5.31
N LYS A 14 3.11 36.67 4.52
CA LYS A 14 2.44 37.94 4.83
C LYS A 14 0.92 37.83 4.73
N ALA A 15 0.39 37.06 3.78
CA ALA A 15 -1.04 36.84 3.68
C ALA A 15 -1.63 36.24 4.98
N VAL A 16 -0.98 35.20 5.54
CA VAL A 16 -1.39 34.60 6.83
C VAL A 16 -1.39 35.63 7.96
N LEU A 17 -0.35 36.47 8.05
CA LEU A 17 -0.27 37.51 9.07
C LEU A 17 -1.41 38.52 8.94
N SER A 18 -1.64 39.05 7.73
CA SER A 18 -2.73 40.00 7.48
C SER A 18 -4.12 39.41 7.77
N TYR A 19 -4.37 38.15 7.42
CA TYR A 19 -5.64 37.49 7.80
C TYR A 19 -5.77 37.29 9.30
N THR A 20 -4.68 36.98 9.99
CA THR A 20 -4.66 36.80 11.45
C THR A 20 -4.95 38.11 12.17
N GLU A 21 -4.37 39.22 11.74
CA GLU A 21 -4.70 40.55 12.26
C GLU A 21 -6.17 40.92 12.00
N GLY A 22 -6.72 40.54 10.84
CA GLY A 22 -8.14 40.68 10.55
C GLY A 22 -9.03 39.93 11.55
N LEU A 23 -8.69 38.69 11.87
CA LEU A 23 -9.43 37.85 12.83
C LEU A 23 -9.31 38.35 14.28
N LYS A 24 -8.18 38.98 14.64
CA LYS A 24 -7.99 39.57 15.98
C LYS A 24 -8.91 40.75 16.28
N LYS A 25 -9.37 41.47 15.25
CA LYS A 25 -10.24 42.64 15.41
C LYS A 25 -11.66 42.31 15.90
N LYS A 26 -11.97 41.04 16.22
CA LYS A 26 -13.26 40.53 16.76
C LYS A 26 -14.46 41.19 16.07
N CYS A 27 -14.59 40.93 14.77
CA CYS A 27 -15.79 41.32 14.03
C CYS A 27 -16.93 40.36 14.34
N GLU A 28 -18.14 40.88 14.56
CA GLU A 28 -19.34 40.09 14.84
C GLU A 28 -19.98 39.51 13.56
N ASP A 29 -19.48 39.85 12.37
CA ASP A 29 -20.00 39.33 11.09
C ASP A 29 -19.46 37.91 10.82
N PRO A 30 -20.30 36.86 10.93
CA PRO A 30 -19.88 35.48 10.73
C PRO A 30 -19.47 35.19 9.27
N GLU A 31 -20.00 35.93 8.29
CA GLU A 31 -19.63 35.75 6.88
C GLU A 31 -18.19 36.19 6.65
N LEU A 32 -17.85 37.39 7.14
CA LEU A 32 -16.50 37.93 7.03
C LEU A 32 -15.48 37.05 7.75
N VAL A 33 -15.82 36.57 8.96
CA VAL A 33 -14.94 35.67 9.73
C VAL A 33 -14.73 34.34 8.98
N THR A 34 -15.79 33.78 8.39
CA THR A 34 -15.71 32.56 7.57
C THR A 34 -14.79 32.75 6.35
N VAL A 35 -14.90 33.88 5.65
CA VAL A 35 -14.05 34.21 4.50
C VAL A 35 -12.59 34.37 4.92
N LEU A 36 -12.32 35.08 6.03
CA LEU A 36 -10.97 35.26 6.56
C LEU A 36 -10.32 33.93 6.97
N LEU A 37 -11.06 33.07 7.66
CA LEU A 37 -10.59 31.73 8.02
C LEU A 37 -10.30 30.87 6.78
N THR A 38 -11.21 30.88 5.80
CA THR A 38 -11.05 30.10 4.56
C THR A 38 -9.85 30.57 3.74
N ASN A 39 -9.61 31.88 3.68
CA ASN A 39 -8.46 32.44 2.97
C ASN A 39 -7.14 32.19 3.72
N ARG A 40 -7.15 32.28 5.05
CA ARG A 40 -5.99 31.90 5.88
C ARG A 40 -5.66 30.42 5.75
N ALA A 41 -6.67 29.54 5.73
CA ALA A 41 -6.49 28.12 5.47
C ALA A 41 -5.82 27.86 4.12
N ALA A 42 -6.25 28.59 3.08
CA ALA A 42 -5.63 28.48 1.75
C ALA A 42 -4.15 28.91 1.77
N ALA A 43 -3.80 30.00 2.46
CA ALA A 43 -2.43 30.47 2.58
C ALA A 43 -1.55 29.50 3.40
N GLN A 44 -2.07 28.98 4.51
CA GLN A 44 -1.41 27.97 5.34
C GLN A 44 -1.15 26.68 4.56
N ALA A 45 -2.11 26.20 3.77
CA ALA A 45 -1.95 25.02 2.94
C ALA A 45 -0.86 25.19 1.87
N ARG A 46 -0.70 26.41 1.31
CA ARG A 46 0.39 26.73 0.36
C ARG A 46 1.78 26.72 1.00
N LEU A 47 1.85 26.93 2.32
CA LEU A 47 3.08 26.83 3.10
C LEU A 47 3.35 25.40 3.61
N GLY A 48 2.50 24.42 3.31
CA GLY A 48 2.60 23.05 3.84
C GLY A 48 2.08 22.87 5.28
N ASN A 49 1.47 23.90 5.87
CA ASN A 49 0.96 23.89 7.23
C ASN A 49 -0.45 23.29 7.30
N TYR A 50 -0.60 22.02 6.90
CA TYR A 50 -1.92 21.39 6.72
C TYR A 50 -2.75 21.27 8.00
N ARG A 51 -2.13 21.09 9.17
CA ARG A 51 -2.84 21.05 10.47
C ARG A 51 -3.47 22.40 10.82
N SER A 52 -2.71 23.48 10.65
CA SER A 52 -3.21 24.84 10.88
C SER A 52 -4.30 25.20 9.87
N ALA A 53 -4.11 24.85 8.60
CA ALA A 53 -5.11 25.03 7.56
C ALA A 53 -6.41 24.25 7.85
N LEU A 54 -6.30 23.02 8.34
CA LEU A 54 -7.44 22.21 8.73
C LEU A 54 -8.21 22.83 9.90
N ASN A 55 -7.52 23.32 10.93
CA ASN A 55 -8.16 24.00 12.06
C ASN A 55 -8.95 25.24 11.61
N ASP A 56 -8.41 26.00 10.67
CA ASP A 56 -9.09 27.15 10.08
C ASP A 56 -10.33 26.72 9.26
N ALA A 57 -10.21 25.65 8.46
CA ALA A 57 -11.33 25.09 7.72
C ALA A 57 -12.45 24.55 8.63
N ILE A 58 -12.09 23.88 9.74
CA ILE A 58 -13.04 23.39 10.75
C ILE A 58 -13.79 24.57 11.40
N GLN A 59 -13.09 25.64 11.75
CA GLN A 59 -13.73 26.83 12.32
C GLN A 59 -14.65 27.51 11.31
N ALA A 60 -14.21 27.66 10.05
CA ALA A 60 -15.04 28.21 8.98
C ALA A 60 -16.31 27.37 8.75
N ARG A 61 -16.19 26.04 8.75
CA ARG A 61 -17.32 25.11 8.64
C ARG A 61 -18.28 25.22 9.84
N LYS A 62 -17.75 25.36 11.06
CA LYS A 62 -18.58 25.55 12.27
C LYS A 62 -19.39 26.84 12.21
N LEU A 63 -18.83 27.91 11.66
CA LEU A 63 -19.52 29.19 11.48
C LEU A 63 -20.54 29.13 10.34
N LYS A 64 -20.16 28.50 9.22
CA LYS A 64 -21.01 28.36 8.04
C LYS A 64 -20.86 26.96 7.44
N PRO A 65 -21.74 26.01 7.82
CA PRO A 65 -21.69 24.64 7.32
C PRO A 65 -21.86 24.55 5.80
N THR A 66 -22.61 25.48 5.20
CA THR A 66 -22.83 25.52 3.74
C THR A 66 -21.68 26.15 2.95
N HIS A 67 -20.57 26.55 3.59
CA HIS A 67 -19.45 27.19 2.90
C HIS A 67 -18.57 26.18 2.16
N LEU A 68 -18.94 25.90 0.91
CA LEU A 68 -18.28 24.89 0.07
C LEU A 68 -16.75 25.04 -0.01
N LYS A 69 -16.22 26.27 -0.08
CA LYS A 69 -14.77 26.51 -0.12
C LYS A 69 -14.06 26.05 1.14
N ALA A 70 -14.66 26.20 2.33
CA ALA A 70 -14.08 25.68 3.57
C ALA A 70 -14.06 24.15 3.57
N ILE A 71 -15.14 23.53 3.10
CA ILE A 71 -15.24 22.07 3.00
C ILE A 71 -14.17 21.52 2.05
N VAL A 72 -14.04 22.09 0.85
CA VAL A 72 -12.99 21.72 -0.13
C VAL A 72 -11.59 21.84 0.49
N ARG A 73 -11.32 22.89 1.26
CA ARG A 73 -10.02 23.10 1.91
C ARG A 73 -9.77 22.07 3.02
N GLY A 74 -10.78 21.75 3.82
CA GLY A 74 -10.64 20.73 4.87
C GLY A 74 -10.47 19.33 4.31
N ALA A 75 -11.21 18.95 3.27
CA ALA A 75 -11.05 17.66 2.58
C ALA A 75 -9.62 17.50 2.02
N LEU A 76 -9.09 18.55 1.38
CA LEU A 76 -7.70 18.57 0.91
C LEU A 76 -6.70 18.44 2.07
N CYS A 77 -6.90 19.14 3.18
CA CYS A 77 -6.00 19.02 4.33
C CYS A 77 -6.05 17.63 4.95
N HIS A 78 -7.23 17.02 5.07
CA HIS A 78 -7.36 15.63 5.53
C HIS A 78 -6.63 14.65 4.61
N LEU A 79 -6.73 14.84 3.28
CA LEU A 79 -6.01 14.03 2.31
C LEU A 79 -4.49 14.12 2.48
N GLU A 80 -3.95 15.35 2.60
CA GLU A 80 -2.51 15.57 2.79
C GLU A 80 -2.00 15.07 4.15
N LEU A 81 -2.87 15.10 5.17
CA LEU A 81 -2.59 14.53 6.51
C LEU A 81 -2.76 13.01 6.57
N LYS A 82 -3.07 12.34 5.45
CA LYS A 82 -3.34 10.89 5.35
C LYS A 82 -4.55 10.41 6.17
N ASN A 83 -5.47 11.32 6.52
CA ASN A 83 -6.72 11.02 7.21
C ASN A 83 -7.81 10.73 6.17
N PHE A 84 -7.72 9.58 5.49
CA PHE A 84 -8.52 9.29 4.30
C PHE A 84 -10.02 9.12 4.60
N SER A 85 -10.37 8.53 5.74
CA SER A 85 -11.78 8.36 6.14
C SER A 85 -12.47 9.70 6.34
N GLU A 86 -11.81 10.64 7.02
CA GLU A 86 -12.32 11.99 7.22
C GLU A 86 -12.33 12.78 5.91
N ALA A 87 -11.33 12.60 5.04
CA ALA A 87 -11.32 13.25 3.72
C ALA A 87 -12.57 12.86 2.90
N VAL A 88 -12.96 11.58 2.91
CA VAL A 88 -14.18 11.09 2.24
C VAL A 88 -15.43 11.72 2.87
N ALA A 89 -15.53 11.71 4.20
CA ALA A 89 -16.69 12.28 4.90
C ALA A 89 -16.89 13.78 4.59
N TRP A 90 -15.79 14.56 4.54
CA TRP A 90 -15.86 15.96 4.13
C TRP A 90 -16.24 16.14 2.66
N CYS A 91 -15.79 15.25 1.77
CA CYS A 91 -16.22 15.28 0.38
C CYS A 91 -17.71 14.98 0.24
N ASP A 92 -18.22 13.97 0.94
CA ASP A 92 -19.64 13.60 0.91
C ASP A 92 -20.51 14.78 1.40
N GLU A 93 -20.15 15.41 2.52
CA GLU A 93 -20.82 16.62 3.05
C GLU A 93 -20.85 17.76 2.02
N GLY A 94 -19.73 18.02 1.34
CA GLY A 94 -19.67 19.07 0.33
C GLY A 94 -20.43 18.73 -0.96
N LEU A 95 -20.52 17.46 -1.33
CA LEU A 95 -21.27 16.98 -2.49
C LEU A 95 -22.79 16.96 -2.24
N GLU A 96 -23.23 16.90 -0.98
CA GLU A 96 -24.63 17.15 -0.61
C GLU A 96 -25.03 18.61 -0.90
N ILE A 97 -24.09 19.56 -0.77
CA ILE A 97 -24.31 20.98 -1.07
C ILE A 97 -24.22 21.25 -2.58
N ASP A 98 -23.15 20.77 -3.23
CA ASP A 98 -22.96 20.85 -4.67
C ASP A 98 -22.40 19.54 -5.23
N SER A 99 -23.29 18.73 -5.80
CA SER A 99 -22.97 17.42 -6.37
C SER A 99 -22.04 17.47 -7.59
N LYS A 100 -21.81 18.65 -8.18
CA LYS A 100 -20.97 18.84 -9.37
C LYS A 100 -19.62 19.50 -9.05
N GLU A 101 -19.30 19.71 -7.77
CA GLU A 101 -18.02 20.29 -7.37
C GLU A 101 -16.86 19.35 -7.73
N LYS A 102 -16.18 19.67 -8.84
CA LYS A 102 -15.11 18.85 -9.42
C LYS A 102 -14.00 18.56 -8.42
N LYS A 103 -13.65 19.54 -7.58
CA LYS A 103 -12.53 19.36 -6.64
C LYS A 103 -12.82 18.31 -5.59
N LEU A 104 -14.07 18.22 -5.12
CA LEU A 104 -14.48 17.21 -4.13
C LEU A 104 -14.51 15.82 -4.75
N LEU A 105 -15.01 15.68 -5.99
CA LEU A 105 -15.00 14.41 -6.72
C LEU A 105 -13.57 13.88 -6.92
N GLU A 106 -12.63 14.73 -7.33
CA GLU A 106 -11.21 14.38 -7.47
C GLU A 106 -10.58 13.93 -6.13
N VAL A 107 -10.82 14.69 -5.06
CA VAL A 107 -10.28 14.39 -3.73
C VAL A 107 -10.86 13.11 -3.18
N ARG A 108 -12.17 12.88 -3.36
CA ARG A 108 -12.87 11.67 -2.93
C ARG A 108 -12.32 10.43 -3.62
N ALA A 109 -12.23 10.45 -4.95
CA ALA A 109 -11.68 9.33 -5.71
C ALA A 109 -10.23 9.01 -5.30
N LYS A 110 -9.41 10.03 -5.04
CA LYS A 110 -8.04 9.84 -4.54
C LYS A 110 -8.02 9.30 -3.11
N ALA A 111 -8.88 9.79 -2.22
CA ALA A 111 -8.99 9.33 -0.84
C ALA A 111 -9.47 7.88 -0.76
N ASP A 112 -10.49 7.49 -1.54
CA ASP A 112 -11.01 6.12 -1.62
C ASP A 112 -9.94 5.14 -2.10
N LYS A 113 -9.21 5.49 -3.18
CA LYS A 113 -8.10 4.67 -3.69
C LYS A 113 -7.02 4.43 -2.63
N LEU A 114 -6.64 5.48 -1.90
CA LEU A 114 -5.63 5.39 -0.85
C LEU A 114 -6.16 4.65 0.38
N LYS A 115 -7.43 4.84 0.76
CA LYS A 115 -8.07 4.14 1.87
C LYS A 115 -8.11 2.63 1.64
N VAL A 116 -8.48 2.18 0.44
CA VAL A 116 -8.46 0.75 0.08
C VAL A 116 -7.04 0.19 0.15
N SER A 117 -6.04 0.91 -0.35
CA SER A 117 -4.64 0.50 -0.25
C SER A 117 -4.15 0.37 1.20
N VAL A 118 -4.58 1.28 2.08
CA VAL A 118 -4.24 1.27 3.51
C VAL A 118 -4.97 0.15 4.26
N MET A 119 -6.27 -0.02 4.02
CA MET A 119 -7.06 -1.10 4.62
C MET A 119 -6.58 -2.47 4.16
N ALA A 120 -6.19 -2.60 2.90
CA ALA A 120 -5.58 -3.82 2.40
C ALA A 120 -4.29 -4.11 3.18
N ALA A 121 -3.35 -3.17 3.21
CA ALA A 121 -2.10 -3.35 3.93
C ALA A 121 -2.27 -3.60 5.45
N SER A 122 -3.34 -3.09 6.08
CA SER A 122 -3.63 -3.32 7.50
C SER A 122 -4.07 -4.75 7.83
N ARG A 123 -4.63 -5.51 6.87
CA ARG A 123 -5.03 -6.92 7.10
C ARG A 123 -3.87 -7.90 6.91
N ILE A 124 -2.82 -7.47 6.22
CA ILE A 124 -1.59 -8.25 5.95
C ILE A 124 -0.63 -8.23 7.15
N CYS A 125 -0.69 -7.18 7.96
CA CYS A 125 0.27 -6.89 9.02
C CYS A 125 -0.36 -7.11 10.40
N CYS A 126 0.44 -7.60 11.36
CA CYS A 126 0.11 -7.48 12.79
C CYS A 126 -0.07 -6.00 13.16
N ALA A 127 -1.30 -5.47 13.15
CA ALA A 127 -1.74 -4.24 13.82
C ALA A 127 -0.82 -2.99 13.77
N CYS A 128 0.10 -2.86 12.80
CA CYS A 128 1.12 -1.82 12.81
C CYS A 128 0.91 -0.83 11.64
N PRO A 129 0.30 0.35 11.87
CA PRO A 129 0.01 1.33 10.82
C PRO A 129 1.26 1.87 10.12
N ARG A 130 2.47 1.68 10.68
CA ARG A 130 3.73 2.05 10.02
C ARG A 130 4.05 1.16 8.81
N ILE A 131 3.79 -0.15 8.89
CA ILE A 131 4.07 -1.09 7.78
C ILE A 131 3.20 -0.75 6.56
N VAL A 132 1.96 -0.35 6.82
CA VAL A 132 0.99 0.10 5.82
C VAL A 132 1.51 1.27 4.97
N LEU A 133 2.26 2.18 5.59
CA LEU A 133 2.85 3.33 4.90
C LEU A 133 4.17 2.98 4.19
N LEU A 134 4.93 2.04 4.74
CA LEU A 134 6.25 1.66 4.20
C LEU A 134 6.16 0.88 2.89
N CYS A 135 5.18 -0.01 2.71
CA CYS A 135 5.07 -0.80 1.48
C CYS A 135 4.90 0.08 0.22
N PRO A 136 3.97 1.06 0.18
CA PRO A 136 3.87 2.00 -0.94
C PRO A 136 5.12 2.89 -1.10
N GLU A 137 5.72 3.36 0.01
CA GLU A 137 6.95 4.16 -0.02
C GLU A 137 8.13 3.40 -0.64
N ARG A 138 8.16 2.07 -0.48
CA ARG A 138 9.18 1.18 -1.00
C ARG A 138 8.79 0.49 -2.32
N ASN A 139 7.73 0.94 -3.01
CA ASN A 139 7.22 0.36 -4.27
C ASN A 139 6.78 -1.13 -4.19
N ILE A 140 6.44 -1.62 -3.00
CA ILE A 140 5.96 -2.99 -2.81
C ILE A 140 4.47 -3.05 -3.10
N ARG A 141 4.08 -3.93 -4.03
CA ARG A 141 2.68 -4.15 -4.41
C ARG A 141 2.11 -5.33 -3.64
N VAL A 142 1.00 -5.12 -2.94
CA VAL A 142 0.32 -6.18 -2.20
C VAL A 142 -1.16 -6.21 -2.57
N VAL A 143 -1.67 -7.39 -2.88
CA VAL A 143 -3.08 -7.65 -3.18
C VAL A 143 -3.64 -8.56 -2.10
N LEU A 144 -4.82 -8.18 -1.60
CA LEU A 144 -5.66 -9.06 -0.80
C LEU A 144 -6.74 -9.64 -1.70
N GLU A 145 -6.90 -10.95 -1.65
CA GLU A 145 -8.15 -11.56 -2.09
C GLU A 145 -9.23 -11.22 -1.05
N PRO A 146 -10.43 -10.82 -1.48
CA PRO A 146 -11.54 -10.61 -0.57
C PRO A 146 -11.83 -11.93 0.15
N SER A 147 -11.97 -11.87 1.48
CA SER A 147 -12.55 -12.95 2.25
C SER A 147 -14.00 -13.13 1.80
N ASN A 148 -14.24 -14.12 0.94
CA ASN A 148 -15.59 -14.57 0.63
C ASN A 148 -16.16 -15.20 1.92
N GLU A 149 -16.90 -14.40 2.70
CA GLU A 149 -17.80 -14.90 3.74
C GLU A 149 -19.18 -15.26 3.18
N GLU A 150 -19.29 -15.55 1.88
CA GLU A 150 -20.51 -16.10 1.28
C GLU A 150 -20.17 -17.39 0.53
N GLU A 151 -20.41 -18.52 1.18
CA GLU A 151 -20.38 -19.86 0.58
C GLU A 151 -21.50 -20.00 -0.48
N GLU A 152 -21.17 -20.58 -1.64
CA GLU A 152 -22.09 -21.48 -2.33
C GLU A 152 -21.35 -22.75 -2.78
N VAL A 153 -21.92 -23.89 -2.40
CA VAL A 153 -21.48 -25.24 -2.71
C VAL A 153 -21.86 -25.58 -4.15
N SER A 154 -20.89 -26.01 -4.97
CA SER A 154 -21.20 -26.74 -6.22
C SER A 154 -20.11 -27.77 -6.56
N ASP A 155 -20.57 -29.00 -6.71
CA ASP A 155 -19.85 -30.23 -7.06
C ASP A 155 -19.19 -30.18 -8.45
N GLY A 156 -18.00 -30.81 -8.58
CA GLY A 156 -17.61 -31.49 -9.82
C GLY A 156 -16.22 -31.20 -10.40
N LEU A 157 -15.23 -31.98 -9.95
CA LEU A 157 -14.06 -32.50 -10.70
C LEU A 157 -13.07 -31.53 -11.37
N ALA A 158 -11.89 -31.44 -10.73
CA ALA A 158 -10.55 -31.38 -11.32
C ALA A 158 -10.12 -30.10 -12.06
N GLU A 159 -9.75 -29.09 -11.28
CA GLU A 159 -8.53 -28.29 -11.48
C GLU A 159 -7.85 -28.19 -10.11
N MET A 160 -6.52 -28.31 -10.07
CA MET A 160 -5.73 -28.03 -8.86
C MET A 160 -5.75 -26.52 -8.62
N SER A 161 -6.92 -25.97 -8.26
CA SER A 161 -7.07 -24.57 -7.91
C SER A 161 -6.36 -24.31 -6.59
N LEU A 162 -5.44 -23.35 -6.63
CA LEU A 162 -4.68 -22.80 -5.50
C LEU A 162 -5.55 -22.00 -4.50
N ASP A 163 -6.84 -22.32 -4.39
CA ASP A 163 -7.85 -21.55 -3.64
C ASP A 163 -7.99 -22.01 -2.17
N GLY A 164 -6.95 -22.68 -1.63
CA GLY A 164 -6.99 -23.35 -0.32
C GLY A 164 -6.31 -22.63 0.85
N PHE A 165 -6.01 -21.33 0.77
CA PHE A 165 -5.35 -20.60 1.87
C PHE A 165 -6.15 -19.36 2.31
N HIS A 166 -7.18 -19.59 3.12
CA HIS A 166 -8.00 -18.53 3.72
C HIS A 166 -7.30 -17.79 4.87
N SER A 167 -7.43 -16.44 4.84
CA SER A 167 -7.50 -15.43 5.93
C SER A 167 -6.43 -15.32 7.02
N ASP A 168 -5.65 -16.35 7.30
CA ASP A 168 -4.42 -16.27 8.08
C ASP A 168 -3.47 -17.23 7.36
N ASN A 169 -2.26 -16.78 7.01
CA ASN A 169 -1.22 -17.66 6.48
C ASN A 169 -1.22 -18.98 7.28
N ALA A 170 -1.05 -20.15 6.66
CA ALA A 170 -1.23 -21.47 7.30
C ALA A 170 -0.48 -21.70 8.64
N MET A 171 0.45 -20.81 8.98
CA MET A 171 1.25 -20.81 10.20
C MET A 171 1.02 -19.58 11.13
N GLY A 172 0.07 -18.69 10.81
CA GLY A 172 -0.24 -17.47 11.57
C GLY A 172 0.83 -16.38 11.54
N ALA A 173 1.97 -16.59 10.85
CA ALA A 173 3.05 -15.61 10.77
C ALA A 173 2.67 -14.45 9.84
N LYS A 174 2.94 -13.22 10.29
CA LYS A 174 2.57 -11.97 9.61
C LYS A 174 3.80 -11.10 9.42
N VAL A 175 3.75 -10.21 8.44
CA VAL A 175 4.82 -9.22 8.24
C VAL A 175 4.94 -8.34 9.49
N HIS A 176 6.18 -8.12 9.93
CA HIS A 176 6.49 -7.33 11.12
C HIS A 176 7.79 -6.54 10.95
N LEU A 177 7.94 -5.47 11.74
CA LEU A 177 9.13 -4.64 11.76
C LEU A 177 10.09 -5.14 12.85
N ASP A 178 11.39 -5.14 12.56
CA ASP A 178 12.42 -5.28 13.58
C ASP A 178 12.68 -3.96 14.33
N ALA A 179 13.65 -3.98 15.25
CA ALA A 179 14.05 -2.81 16.03
C ALA A 179 14.67 -1.68 15.19
N ASP A 180 15.26 -2.02 14.04
CA ASP A 180 15.95 -1.10 13.14
C ASP A 180 15.01 -0.49 12.08
N GLY A 181 13.77 -1.01 11.99
CA GLY A 181 12.74 -0.55 11.05
C GLY A 181 12.75 -1.27 9.70
N ASN A 182 13.36 -2.45 9.62
CA ASN A 182 13.30 -3.32 8.45
C ASN A 182 12.14 -4.32 8.56
N LEU A 183 11.61 -4.71 7.40
CA LEU A 183 10.50 -5.65 7.30
C LEU A 183 10.99 -7.10 7.31
N ASN A 184 10.29 -7.93 8.07
CA ASN A 184 10.44 -9.38 8.07
C ASN A 184 9.15 -10.00 7.54
N TRP A 185 9.26 -10.76 6.46
CA TRP A 185 8.14 -11.31 5.72
C TRP A 185 7.99 -12.82 5.93
N PRO A 186 6.77 -13.35 6.08
CA PRO A 186 6.55 -14.78 5.89
C PRO A 186 6.70 -15.11 4.41
N VAL A 187 7.61 -16.01 4.03
CA VAL A 187 7.88 -16.37 2.62
C VAL A 187 7.62 -17.84 2.40
N LEU A 188 6.95 -18.17 1.29
CA LEU A 188 6.66 -19.54 0.87
C LEU A 188 7.54 -19.94 -0.31
N PHE A 189 8.33 -20.98 -0.14
CA PHE A 189 9.05 -21.64 -1.22
C PHE A 189 8.24 -22.82 -1.74
N LEU A 190 8.11 -22.93 -3.05
CA LEU A 190 7.41 -23.99 -3.74
C LEU A 190 8.40 -24.80 -4.57
N TYR A 191 8.29 -26.13 -4.52
CA TYR A 191 9.12 -27.08 -5.28
C TYR A 191 8.21 -27.94 -6.18
N PRO A 192 7.81 -27.43 -7.37
CA PRO A 192 6.76 -28.06 -8.15
C PRO A 192 7.10 -29.45 -8.67
N GLU A 193 8.39 -29.80 -8.82
CA GLU A 193 8.82 -31.14 -9.26
C GLU A 193 8.43 -32.24 -8.28
N HIS A 194 8.38 -31.91 -6.98
CA HIS A 194 8.08 -32.85 -5.90
C HIS A 194 6.79 -32.53 -5.16
N GLU A 195 6.05 -31.50 -5.61
CA GLU A 195 4.84 -30.98 -4.96
C GLU A 195 5.08 -30.65 -3.47
N GLN A 196 6.29 -30.18 -3.15
CA GLN A 196 6.68 -29.81 -1.79
C GLN A 196 6.67 -28.30 -1.60
N THR A 197 6.54 -27.88 -0.34
CA THR A 197 6.60 -26.48 0.04
C THR A 197 7.43 -26.32 1.32
N ASP A 198 8.12 -25.19 1.44
CA ASP A 198 8.80 -24.79 2.67
C ASP A 198 8.36 -23.39 3.07
N PHE A 199 8.17 -23.18 4.37
CA PHE A 199 7.68 -21.93 4.91
C PHE A 199 8.73 -21.27 5.80
N VAL A 200 9.15 -20.07 5.44
CA VAL A 200 10.04 -19.22 6.23
C VAL A 200 9.19 -18.17 6.95
N ALA A 201 9.00 -18.33 8.26
CA ALA A 201 8.12 -17.45 9.04
C ALA A 201 8.58 -15.98 9.11
N ALA A 202 9.89 -15.74 9.04
CA ALA A 202 10.48 -14.41 9.12
C ALA A 202 11.72 -14.31 8.22
N PHE A 203 11.51 -13.85 6.99
CA PHE A 203 12.54 -13.56 6.01
C PHE A 203 12.83 -12.05 6.03
N HIS A 204 14.02 -11.69 6.46
CA HIS A 204 14.43 -10.29 6.55
C HIS A 204 14.62 -9.68 5.14
N GLU A 205 14.04 -8.50 4.89
CA GLU A 205 13.95 -7.94 3.54
C GLU A 205 15.31 -7.67 2.86
N SER A 206 16.37 -7.43 3.65
CA SER A 206 17.73 -7.20 3.13
C SER A 206 18.58 -8.47 3.03
N THR A 207 18.05 -9.64 3.42
CA THR A 207 18.79 -10.91 3.31
C THR A 207 18.69 -11.44 1.89
N ARG A 208 19.75 -12.07 1.39
CA ARG A 208 19.78 -12.67 0.05
C ARG A 208 19.09 -14.03 0.06
N PHE A 209 18.52 -14.41 -1.08
CA PHE A 209 17.92 -15.73 -1.22
C PHE A 209 18.94 -16.85 -1.03
N ILE A 210 20.15 -16.70 -1.55
CA ILE A 210 21.20 -17.72 -1.43
C ILE A 210 21.54 -18.02 0.04
N ASP A 211 21.57 -17.01 0.90
CA ASP A 211 21.86 -17.18 2.33
C ASP A 211 20.78 -18.03 3.01
N HIS A 212 19.50 -17.81 2.67
CA HIS A 212 18.39 -18.64 3.16
C HIS A 212 18.41 -20.05 2.57
N LEU A 213 18.64 -20.21 1.27
CA LEU A 213 18.72 -21.52 0.63
C LEU A 213 19.83 -22.37 1.23
N MET A 214 20.98 -21.78 1.56
CA MET A 214 22.07 -22.49 2.22
C MET A 214 21.67 -23.06 3.59
N VAL A 215 20.81 -22.36 4.33
CA VAL A 215 20.31 -22.84 5.63
C VAL A 215 19.21 -23.89 5.42
N MET A 216 18.27 -23.65 4.50
CA MET A 216 17.15 -24.57 4.22
C MET A 216 17.63 -25.93 3.73
N PHE A 217 18.64 -25.95 2.85
CA PHE A 217 19.21 -27.16 2.26
C PHE A 217 20.54 -27.57 2.92
N ALA A 218 20.81 -27.11 4.14
CA ALA A 218 21.96 -27.58 4.91
C ALA A 218 21.84 -29.08 5.22
N GLU A 219 20.62 -29.54 5.48
CA GLU A 219 20.26 -30.95 5.56
C GLU A 219 19.49 -31.35 4.29
N LEU A 220 19.79 -32.55 3.79
CA LEU A 220 19.14 -33.08 2.60
C LEU A 220 17.65 -33.37 2.90
N PRO A 221 16.72 -32.78 2.15
CA PRO A 221 15.30 -33.07 2.34
C PRO A 221 15.01 -34.56 2.07
N PRO A 222 14.10 -35.20 2.82
CA PRO A 222 13.81 -36.64 2.65
C PRO A 222 13.20 -36.96 1.29
N TRP A 223 12.60 -35.97 0.62
CA TRP A 223 12.01 -36.09 -0.71
C TRP A 223 13.03 -35.92 -1.86
N ASP A 224 14.21 -35.37 -1.60
CA ASP A 224 15.28 -35.18 -2.61
C ASP A 224 16.17 -36.43 -2.70
N LEU A 225 15.58 -37.54 -3.15
CA LEU A 225 16.27 -38.84 -3.28
C LEU A 225 17.49 -38.75 -4.23
N GLU A 226 17.42 -37.87 -5.23
CA GLU A 226 18.47 -37.69 -6.23
C GLU A 226 19.52 -36.63 -5.85
N ARG A 227 19.35 -35.97 -4.70
CA ARG A 227 20.27 -34.96 -4.14
C ARG A 227 20.53 -33.79 -5.10
N LYS A 228 19.49 -33.34 -5.80
CA LYS A 228 19.56 -32.31 -6.84
C LYS A 228 19.36 -30.90 -6.30
N TYR A 229 18.71 -30.75 -5.15
CA TYR A 229 18.32 -29.46 -4.57
C TYR A 229 19.47 -28.85 -3.77
N ILE A 230 20.54 -28.52 -4.48
CA ILE A 230 21.74 -27.87 -3.93
C ILE A 230 21.63 -26.35 -4.19
N PRO A 231 21.90 -25.47 -3.22
CA PRO A 231 21.72 -24.02 -3.38
C PRO A 231 22.35 -23.41 -4.64
N SER A 232 23.55 -23.84 -5.03
CA SER A 232 24.23 -23.37 -6.26
C SER A 232 23.56 -23.85 -7.56
N ASN A 233 22.78 -24.92 -7.48
CA ASN A 233 22.10 -25.58 -8.58
C ASN A 233 20.62 -25.22 -8.67
N LEU A 234 20.11 -24.37 -7.77
CA LEU A 234 18.74 -23.90 -7.81
C LEU A 234 18.60 -22.62 -8.64
N GLU A 235 17.49 -22.53 -9.37
CA GLU A 235 16.98 -21.33 -10.02
C GLU A 235 15.66 -20.96 -9.35
N LEU A 236 15.52 -19.67 -9.03
CA LEU A 236 14.33 -19.13 -8.38
C LEU A 236 13.50 -18.35 -9.38
N TYR A 237 12.18 -18.41 -9.24
CA TYR A 237 11.24 -17.72 -10.10
C TYR A 237 10.05 -17.19 -9.31
N PHE A 238 9.39 -16.19 -9.87
CA PHE A 238 8.00 -15.92 -9.55
C PHE A 238 7.15 -15.90 -10.82
N GLU A 239 5.84 -16.10 -10.64
CA GLU A 239 4.86 -16.06 -11.71
C GLU A 239 4.09 -14.74 -11.69
N ASP A 240 3.96 -14.15 -12.87
CA ASP A 240 3.03 -13.07 -13.16
C ASP A 240 1.76 -13.67 -13.72
N GLU A 241 0.81 -13.95 -12.82
CA GLU A 241 -0.43 -14.66 -13.16
C GLU A 241 -1.30 -13.90 -14.17
N GLU A 242 -1.28 -12.56 -14.17
CA GLU A 242 -2.06 -11.76 -15.14
C GLU A 242 -1.61 -12.03 -16.58
N ARG A 243 -0.33 -12.35 -16.77
CA ARG A 243 0.27 -12.55 -18.10
C ARG A 243 0.65 -14.01 -18.38
N ALA A 244 0.55 -14.88 -17.38
CA ALA A 244 1.11 -16.23 -17.41
C ALA A 244 2.60 -16.22 -17.82
N GLU A 245 3.36 -15.24 -17.31
CA GLU A 245 4.80 -15.06 -17.56
C GLU A 245 5.61 -15.40 -16.31
N MET A 246 6.82 -15.92 -16.51
CA MET A 246 7.74 -16.30 -15.43
C MET A 246 8.91 -15.32 -15.36
N TYR A 247 9.36 -14.98 -14.17
CA TYR A 247 10.50 -14.09 -13.95
C TYR A 247 11.54 -14.77 -13.07
N GLU A 248 12.75 -14.96 -13.60
CA GLU A 248 13.92 -15.54 -12.91
C GLU A 248 14.46 -14.54 -11.88
N VAL A 249 14.51 -14.97 -10.63
CA VAL A 249 15.08 -14.24 -9.49
C VAL A 249 16.51 -14.70 -9.28
N ASN A 250 17.45 -13.76 -9.37
CA ASN A 250 18.85 -14.02 -9.04
C ASN A 250 18.97 -14.37 -7.53
N PRO A 251 19.51 -15.55 -7.15
CA PRO A 251 19.67 -15.92 -5.75
C PRO A 251 20.57 -14.96 -4.94
N GLU A 252 21.44 -14.19 -5.60
CA GLU A 252 22.26 -13.16 -4.95
C GLU A 252 21.49 -11.88 -4.60
N HIS A 253 20.28 -11.70 -5.13
CA HIS A 253 19.43 -10.58 -4.76
C HIS A 253 18.76 -10.78 -3.40
N THR A 254 18.41 -9.67 -2.80
CA THR A 254 17.64 -9.59 -1.56
C THR A 254 16.15 -9.77 -1.82
N LEU A 255 15.40 -10.15 -0.78
CA LEU A 255 13.95 -10.22 -0.85
C LEU A 255 13.36 -8.86 -1.28
N LEU A 256 13.84 -7.76 -0.73
CA LEU A 256 13.37 -6.41 -1.07
C LEU A 256 13.50 -6.10 -2.57
N GLN A 257 14.59 -6.49 -3.20
CA GLN A 257 14.79 -6.28 -4.65
C GLN A 257 13.73 -7.03 -5.48
N MET A 258 13.33 -8.24 -5.07
CA MET A 258 12.24 -8.96 -5.72
C MET A 258 10.89 -8.26 -5.47
N LEU A 259 10.61 -7.89 -4.22
CA LEU A 259 9.36 -7.22 -3.84
C LEU A 259 9.15 -5.86 -4.52
N GLN A 260 10.23 -5.18 -4.89
CA GLN A 260 10.23 -3.91 -5.60
C GLN A 260 9.97 -4.03 -7.11
N HIS A 261 9.98 -5.25 -7.65
CA HIS A 261 9.78 -5.46 -9.07
C HIS A 261 8.35 -5.09 -9.49
N GLN A 262 8.21 -4.39 -10.63
CA GLN A 262 6.92 -3.81 -11.06
C GLN A 262 5.83 -4.85 -11.34
N ARG A 263 6.23 -6.08 -11.67
CA ARG A 263 5.32 -7.21 -11.95
C ARG A 263 5.15 -8.15 -10.76
N TYR A 264 5.94 -7.99 -9.68
CA TYR A 264 5.75 -8.80 -8.50
C TYR A 264 4.60 -8.25 -7.65
N ILE A 265 3.72 -9.15 -7.22
CA ILE A 265 2.59 -8.81 -6.37
C ILE A 265 2.58 -9.81 -5.22
N VAL A 266 2.67 -9.31 -4.00
CA VAL A 266 2.53 -10.12 -2.80
C VAL A 266 1.04 -10.44 -2.62
N LYS A 267 0.70 -11.73 -2.52
CA LYS A 267 -0.66 -12.19 -2.25
C LYS A 267 -0.83 -12.58 -0.79
N ALA A 268 -1.95 -12.18 -0.19
CA ALA A 268 -2.28 -12.52 1.21
C ALA A 268 -1.17 -12.20 2.23
N GLY A 269 -0.24 -11.30 1.90
CA GLY A 269 0.89 -10.97 2.76
C GLY A 269 2.07 -11.94 2.77
N THR A 270 2.06 -12.95 1.90
CA THR A 270 3.10 -13.99 1.82
C THR A 270 3.74 -13.99 0.43
N PRO A 271 4.98 -13.49 0.27
CA PRO A 271 5.70 -13.64 -0.97
C PRO A 271 5.92 -15.13 -1.28
N THR A 272 5.56 -15.53 -2.48
CA THR A 272 5.76 -16.89 -3.00
C THR A 272 6.93 -16.91 -3.99
N VAL A 273 7.80 -17.91 -3.85
CA VAL A 273 8.96 -18.13 -4.72
C VAL A 273 8.97 -19.59 -5.16
N LEU A 274 9.10 -19.81 -6.48
CA LEU A 274 9.21 -21.13 -7.08
C LEU A 274 10.69 -21.48 -7.23
N ALA A 275 11.10 -22.64 -6.75
CA ALA A 275 12.47 -23.13 -6.85
C ALA A 275 12.54 -24.36 -7.76
N PHE A 276 13.45 -24.31 -8.73
CA PHE A 276 13.69 -25.39 -9.69
C PHE A 276 15.17 -25.77 -9.72
N VAL A 277 15.44 -27.02 -10.07
CA VAL A 277 16.80 -27.48 -10.36
C VAL A 277 17.20 -27.05 -11.77
N LYS A 278 18.38 -26.43 -11.89
CA LYS A 278 18.98 -25.99 -13.15
C LYS A 278 18.99 -27.10 -14.19
N HIS A 279 18.47 -26.79 -15.37
CA HIS A 279 18.45 -27.67 -16.53
C HIS A 279 17.80 -29.06 -16.32
N SER A 280 17.02 -29.25 -15.25
CA SER A 280 16.30 -30.50 -15.01
C SER A 280 15.32 -30.82 -16.14
N PRO A 281 15.02 -32.11 -16.40
CA PRO A 281 13.97 -32.49 -17.36
C PRO A 281 12.61 -31.87 -16.99
N PHE A 282 12.33 -31.77 -15.69
CA PHE A 282 11.11 -31.16 -15.18
C PHE A 282 11.06 -29.67 -15.50
N SER A 283 12.10 -28.88 -15.19
CA SER A 283 12.10 -27.44 -15.48
C SER A 283 11.94 -27.15 -16.97
N LYS A 284 12.64 -27.91 -17.84
CA LYS A 284 12.47 -27.79 -19.31
C LYS A 284 11.04 -28.04 -19.76
N LYS A 285 10.37 -29.05 -19.20
CA LYS A 285 8.96 -29.36 -19.50
C LYS A 285 8.05 -28.26 -18.96
N TYR A 286 8.26 -27.83 -17.72
CA TYR A 286 7.46 -26.82 -17.03
C TYR A 286 7.49 -25.47 -17.77
N PHE A 287 8.65 -25.04 -18.26
CA PHE A 287 8.81 -23.78 -18.99
C PHE A 287 8.51 -23.87 -20.49
N SER A 288 8.25 -25.07 -21.04
CA SER A 288 8.08 -25.24 -22.50
C SER A 288 6.93 -24.42 -23.11
N SER A 289 5.90 -24.11 -22.33
CA SER A 289 4.73 -23.30 -22.74
C SER A 289 4.71 -21.90 -22.13
N LYS A 290 5.70 -21.53 -21.31
CA LYS A 290 5.73 -20.25 -20.58
C LYS A 290 6.83 -19.33 -21.11
N LYS A 291 6.57 -18.02 -21.16
CA LYS A 291 7.62 -17.02 -21.43
C LYS A 291 8.39 -16.75 -20.15
N VAL A 292 9.72 -16.76 -20.24
CA VAL A 292 10.61 -16.54 -19.11
C VAL A 292 11.41 -15.25 -19.32
N HIS A 293 11.39 -14.38 -18.32
CA HIS A 293 12.14 -13.12 -18.25
C HIS A 293 13.18 -13.22 -17.13
N ARG A 294 14.23 -12.40 -17.20
CA ARG A 294 15.29 -12.36 -16.18
C ARG A 294 15.32 -11.00 -15.49
N LEU A 295 15.39 -11.02 -14.16
CA LEU A 295 15.47 -9.84 -13.30
C LEU A 295 16.90 -9.29 -13.19
#